data_AF-A0A845YLS4-F1
#
_entry.id   AF-A0A845YLS4-F1
#
_cell.length_a   1.000
_cell.length_b   1.000
_cell.length_c   1.000
_cell.angle_alpha   90.00
_cell.angle_beta   90.00
_cell.angle_gamma   90.00
#
_symmetry.space_group_name_H-M   'P 1'
#
loop_
_entity.id
_entity.type
_entity.pdbx_description
1 polymer ?
#
loop_
_entity_poly.entity_id
_entity_poly.type
_entity_poly.pdbx_seq_one_letter_code
_entity_poly.pdbx_strand_id
1 'polypeptide(L)'
;MINNLISKANKLKKEEKLDEAIAIYKSAIKLNPSFAWYYYELGEALTEKGDLDEAIVQFFQATKINPKSAWFCYELAKALQKKGELNQAIHYYLQAIESNPDFYCFYNSLGCCFFQNKNYYKAIINFLIALELNSSSVNSYEYLYQVYLQLGLTKKCIDNLFCRFKQPSQKQALSSRIKEKSANLKQELSQTKIFGIGLGKTGTTTLGACLNNLGYKHYGWYSLTNHKLLHQIKLDNFDDVHRVVNQYDSFEDYPWPLIYKWLDQKYPNSKFILTMRKCSQTWFKSCLNHYFRLQDRAAYVYDLIYGLGHPQNCSDEYINFYEIHNQQVIDYFQNKPDKLLIICWGGGDSWDKLCSFLGKTVPEIPLPHLMKSKTN
;
A
#
# COMPACT_ATOMS: atom_id res chain seq x y z
N MET A 1 -30.87 34.09 14.07
CA MET A 1 -30.20 33.99 15.39
C MET A 1 -29.04 32.98 15.38
N ILE A 2 -29.23 31.76 14.83
CA ILE A 2 -28.23 30.66 14.72
C ILE A 2 -26.92 31.07 14.02
N ASN A 3 -26.98 31.68 12.83
CA ASN A 3 -25.78 32.14 12.10
C ASN A 3 -25.00 33.24 12.82
N ASN A 4 -25.63 33.98 13.75
CA ASN A 4 -24.99 35.06 14.50
C ASN A 4 -24.09 34.53 15.63
N LEU A 5 -24.41 33.35 16.19
CA LEU A 5 -23.60 32.75 17.24
C LEU A 5 -22.30 32.14 16.68
N ILE A 6 -22.37 31.49 15.52
CA ILE A 6 -21.17 30.95 14.83
C ILE A 6 -20.25 32.08 14.43
N SER A 7 -20.77 33.12 13.77
CA SER A 7 -19.93 34.23 13.32
C SER A 7 -19.27 34.94 14.49
N LYS A 8 -19.99 35.14 15.62
CA LYS A 8 -19.44 35.70 16.85
C LYS A 8 -18.35 34.81 17.45
N ALA A 9 -18.59 33.51 17.59
CA ALA A 9 -17.61 32.58 18.14
C ALA A 9 -16.37 32.46 17.24
N ASN A 10 -16.56 32.39 15.92
CA ASN A 10 -15.46 32.38 14.95
C ASN A 10 -14.65 33.67 14.95
N LYS A 11 -15.29 34.82 15.21
CA LYS A 11 -14.58 36.09 15.41
C LYS A 11 -13.70 36.03 16.66
N LEU A 12 -14.22 35.53 17.78
CA LEU A 12 -13.45 35.39 19.02
C LEU A 12 -12.31 34.38 18.88
N LYS A 13 -12.52 33.28 18.16
CA LYS A 13 -11.46 32.30 17.82
C LYS A 13 -10.31 32.99 17.07
N LYS A 14 -10.63 33.83 16.08
CA LYS A 14 -9.64 34.63 15.33
C LYS A 14 -8.94 35.70 16.17
N GLU A 15 -9.56 36.17 17.25
CA GLU A 15 -8.97 37.09 18.24
C GLU A 15 -8.20 36.34 19.35
N GLU A 16 -7.98 35.02 19.20
CA GLU A 16 -7.33 34.13 20.18
C GLU A 16 -8.05 34.05 21.55
N LYS A 17 -9.30 34.51 21.62
CA LYS A 17 -10.17 34.41 22.81
C LYS A 17 -10.87 33.06 22.85
N LEU A 18 -10.07 31.99 22.96
CA LEU A 18 -10.54 30.61 22.82
C LEU A 18 -11.60 30.22 23.86
N ASP A 19 -11.44 30.62 25.12
CA ASP A 19 -12.41 30.29 26.18
C ASP A 19 -13.80 30.90 25.94
N GLU A 20 -13.84 32.15 25.48
CA GLU A 20 -15.08 32.82 25.13
C GLU A 20 -15.74 32.17 23.90
N ALA A 21 -14.95 31.81 22.89
CA ALA A 21 -15.44 31.09 21.71
C ALA A 21 -16.05 29.73 22.08
N ILE A 22 -15.35 28.95 22.92
CA ILE A 22 -15.80 27.65 23.43
C ILE A 22 -17.13 27.80 24.20
N ALA A 23 -17.26 28.80 25.07
CA ALA A 23 -18.49 29.05 25.83
C ALA A 23 -19.68 29.36 24.89
N ILE A 24 -19.46 30.11 23.82
CA ILE A 24 -20.49 30.41 22.82
C ILE A 24 -20.85 29.15 22.03
N TYR A 25 -19.87 28.34 21.58
CA TYR A 25 -20.15 27.08 20.89
C TYR A 25 -20.96 26.11 21.76
N LYS A 26 -20.58 25.95 23.03
CA LYS A 26 -21.34 25.12 23.99
C LYS A 26 -22.78 25.63 24.16
N SER A 27 -22.98 26.94 24.18
CA SER A 27 -24.32 27.55 24.24
C SER A 27 -25.11 27.34 22.94
N ALA A 28 -24.45 27.43 21.79
CA ALA A 28 -25.08 27.20 20.49
C ALA A 28 -25.51 25.74 20.30
N ILE A 29 -24.71 24.78 20.79
CA ILE A 29 -25.06 23.35 20.84
C ILE A 29 -26.33 23.13 21.67
N LYS A 30 -26.45 23.77 22.85
CA LYS A 30 -27.67 23.66 23.68
C LYS A 30 -28.91 24.17 22.95
N LEU A 31 -28.77 25.20 22.12
CA LEU A 31 -29.88 25.78 21.34
C LEU A 31 -30.25 24.93 20.12
N ASN A 32 -29.27 24.29 19.47
CA ASN A 32 -29.53 23.39 18.35
C ASN A 32 -28.54 22.20 18.34
N PRO A 33 -28.86 21.10 19.05
CA PRO A 33 -27.99 19.93 19.15
C PRO A 33 -27.85 19.14 17.84
N SER A 34 -28.68 19.41 16.83
CA SER A 34 -28.68 18.67 15.56
C SER A 34 -27.76 19.28 14.51
N PHE A 35 -27.10 20.41 14.81
CA PHE A 35 -26.26 21.10 13.85
C PHE A 35 -24.78 20.74 14.02
N ALA A 36 -24.33 19.79 13.19
CA ALA A 36 -22.99 19.19 13.26
C ALA A 36 -21.82 20.21 13.28
N TRP A 37 -21.97 21.33 12.56
CA TRP A 37 -20.93 22.36 12.49
C TRP A 37 -20.61 23.00 13.85
N TYR A 38 -21.56 23.04 14.79
CA TYR A 38 -21.24 23.53 16.14
C TYR A 38 -20.25 22.63 16.88
N TYR A 39 -20.40 21.32 16.71
CA TYR A 39 -19.49 20.34 17.29
C TYR A 39 -18.12 20.37 16.60
N TYR A 40 -18.11 20.51 15.27
CA TYR A 40 -16.88 20.72 14.50
C TYR A 40 -16.09 21.94 15.00
N GLU A 41 -16.75 23.10 15.06
CA GLU A 41 -16.08 24.36 15.44
C GLU A 41 -15.62 24.34 16.90
N LEU A 42 -16.39 23.71 17.80
CA LEU A 42 -15.98 23.48 19.17
C LEU A 42 -14.76 22.56 19.24
N GLY A 43 -14.72 21.48 18.44
CA GLY A 43 -13.58 20.57 18.35
C GLY A 43 -12.31 21.27 17.87
N GLU A 44 -12.41 22.17 16.88
CA GLU A 44 -11.28 23.00 16.44
C GLU A 44 -10.78 23.91 17.57
N ALA A 45 -11.66 24.66 18.22
CA ALA A 45 -11.28 25.56 19.31
C ALA A 45 -10.63 24.81 20.49
N LEU A 46 -11.12 23.61 20.83
CA LEU A 46 -10.52 22.75 21.85
C LEU A 46 -9.14 22.22 21.41
N THR A 47 -8.98 21.88 20.13
CA THR A 47 -7.70 21.43 19.57
C THR A 47 -6.64 22.54 19.64
N GLU A 48 -7.02 23.78 19.33
CA GLU A 48 -6.17 24.97 19.44
C GLU A 48 -5.78 25.25 20.89
N LYS A 49 -6.70 25.02 21.84
CA LYS A 49 -6.45 25.14 23.27
C LYS A 49 -5.57 24.02 23.85
N GLY A 50 -5.46 22.89 23.15
CA GLY A 50 -4.70 21.72 23.59
C GLY A 50 -5.53 20.63 24.27
N ASP A 51 -6.84 20.84 24.41
CA ASP A 51 -7.81 19.91 25.02
C ASP A 51 -8.22 18.81 24.02
N LEU A 52 -7.24 18.01 23.59
CA LEU A 52 -7.38 17.07 22.47
C LEU A 52 -8.44 15.98 22.73
N ASP A 53 -8.58 15.52 23.97
CA ASP A 53 -9.58 14.49 24.34
C ASP A 53 -11.01 15.00 24.17
N GLU A 54 -11.29 16.22 24.66
CA GLU A 54 -12.62 16.82 24.49
C GLU A 54 -12.88 17.14 23.01
N ALA A 55 -11.86 17.57 22.27
CA ALA A 55 -11.96 17.82 20.83
C ALA A 55 -12.38 16.56 20.04
N ILE A 56 -11.77 15.41 20.32
CA ILE A 56 -12.12 14.12 19.69
C ILE A 56 -13.59 13.78 19.95
N VAL A 57 -14.09 13.99 21.17
CA VAL A 57 -15.50 13.77 21.52
C VAL A 57 -16.41 14.65 20.66
N GLN A 58 -16.08 15.94 20.47
CA GLN A 58 -16.91 16.83 19.66
C GLN A 58 -16.85 16.48 18.17
N PHE A 59 -15.67 16.19 17.61
CA PHE A 59 -15.56 15.73 16.22
C PHE A 59 -16.34 14.44 15.98
N PHE A 60 -16.33 13.51 16.93
CA PHE A 60 -17.14 12.29 16.86
C PHE A 60 -18.65 12.55 16.92
N GLN A 61 -19.11 13.56 17.65
CA GLN A 61 -20.51 13.98 17.59
C GLN A 61 -20.86 14.59 16.21
N ALA A 62 -19.95 15.37 15.62
CA ALA A 62 -20.14 15.91 14.27
C ALA A 62 -20.28 14.79 13.23
N THR A 63 -19.46 13.73 13.31
CA THR A 63 -19.57 12.56 12.41
C THR A 63 -20.83 11.73 12.67
N LYS A 64 -21.30 11.62 13.93
CA LYS A 64 -22.59 10.97 14.23
C LYS A 64 -23.78 11.68 13.62
N ILE A 65 -23.78 13.02 13.67
CA ILE A 65 -24.87 13.84 13.13
C ILE A 65 -24.85 13.83 11.60
N ASN A 66 -23.66 13.89 10.99
CA ASN A 66 -23.50 13.82 9.54
C ASN A 66 -22.39 12.83 9.14
N PRO A 67 -22.73 11.53 9.02
CA PRO A 67 -21.75 10.47 8.76
C PRO A 67 -21.17 10.47 7.35
N LYS A 68 -21.77 11.22 6.41
CA LYS A 68 -21.29 11.32 5.02
C LYS A 68 -20.36 12.52 4.80
N SER A 69 -20.11 13.31 5.84
CA SER A 69 -19.21 14.46 5.73
C SER A 69 -17.76 13.99 5.76
N ALA A 70 -17.13 13.99 4.59
CA ALA A 70 -15.70 13.70 4.45
C ALA A 70 -14.84 14.57 5.38
N TRP A 71 -15.23 15.84 5.53
CA TRP A 71 -14.52 16.82 6.35
C TRP A 71 -14.56 16.49 7.85
N PHE A 72 -15.70 16.01 8.35
CA PHE A 72 -15.82 15.65 9.78
C PHE A 72 -15.02 14.38 10.11
N CYS A 73 -15.06 13.38 9.22
CA CYS A 73 -14.23 12.19 9.36
C CYS A 73 -12.74 12.54 9.32
N TYR A 74 -12.35 13.45 8.42
CA TYR A 74 -10.98 13.92 8.29
C TYR A 74 -10.45 14.62 9.56
N GLU A 75 -11.21 15.56 10.13
CA GLU A 75 -10.76 16.25 11.35
C GLU A 75 -10.75 15.33 12.58
N LEU A 76 -11.70 14.41 12.69
CA LEU A 76 -11.66 13.37 13.72
C LEU A 76 -10.39 12.51 13.58
N ALA A 77 -10.07 12.09 12.36
CA ALA A 77 -8.87 11.30 12.07
C ALA A 77 -7.58 12.06 12.44
N LYS A 78 -7.49 13.35 12.11
CA LYS A 78 -6.36 14.21 12.50
C LYS A 78 -6.19 14.31 14.02
N ALA A 79 -7.29 14.51 14.75
CA ALA A 79 -7.25 14.60 16.21
C ALA A 79 -6.80 13.27 16.84
N LEU A 80 -7.33 12.14 16.37
CA LEU A 80 -6.90 10.80 16.79
C LEU A 80 -5.43 10.52 16.48
N GLN A 81 -4.97 10.93 15.29
CA GLN A 81 -3.58 10.80 14.89
C GLN A 81 -2.65 11.59 15.82
N LYS A 82 -3.01 12.85 16.13
CA LYS A 82 -2.25 13.70 17.08
C LYS A 82 -2.19 13.08 18.48
N LYS A 83 -3.23 12.35 18.89
CA LYS A 83 -3.28 11.61 20.16
C LYS A 83 -2.45 10.31 20.13
N GLY A 84 -2.08 9.82 18.95
CA GLY A 84 -1.37 8.54 18.78
C GLY A 84 -2.30 7.33 18.60
N GLU A 85 -3.62 7.54 18.45
CA GLU A 85 -4.61 6.51 18.19
C GLU A 85 -4.63 6.13 16.69
N LEU A 86 -3.49 5.66 16.19
CA LEU A 86 -3.20 5.56 14.75
C LEU A 86 -4.17 4.63 13.99
N ASN A 87 -4.61 3.53 14.61
CA ASN A 87 -5.56 2.60 13.95
C ASN A 87 -6.94 3.24 13.76
N GLN A 88 -7.42 3.99 14.75
CA GLN A 88 -8.70 4.70 14.65
C GLN A 88 -8.59 5.86 13.66
N ALA A 89 -7.45 6.57 13.66
CA ALA A 89 -7.17 7.62 12.68
C ALA A 89 -7.20 7.08 11.25
N ILE A 90 -6.54 5.94 10.97
CA ILE A 90 -6.56 5.28 9.66
C ILE A 90 -8.00 4.97 9.23
N HIS A 91 -8.82 4.42 10.14
CA HIS A 91 -10.22 4.12 9.84
C HIS A 91 -11.01 5.36 9.38
N TYR A 92 -10.91 6.47 10.11
CA TYR A 92 -11.64 7.70 9.76
C TYR A 92 -11.06 8.43 8.54
N TYR A 93 -9.75 8.35 8.30
CA TYR A 93 -9.17 8.83 7.04
C TYR A 93 -9.71 8.07 5.83
N LEU A 94 -9.84 6.74 5.93
CA LEU A 94 -10.42 5.92 4.86
C LEU A 94 -11.89 6.30 4.60
N GLN A 95 -12.68 6.57 5.64
CA GLN A 95 -14.07 7.06 5.47
C GLN A 95 -14.14 8.44 4.80
N ALA A 96 -13.18 9.33 5.11
CA ALA A 96 -13.09 10.63 4.45
C ALA A 96 -12.78 10.47 2.94
N ILE A 97 -11.87 9.56 2.60
CA ILE A 97 -11.53 9.21 1.21
C ILE A 97 -12.72 8.58 0.49
N GLU A 98 -13.43 7.64 1.12
CA GLU A 98 -14.63 7.02 0.54
C GLU A 98 -15.70 8.07 0.20
N SER A 99 -15.86 9.07 1.08
CA SER A 99 -16.83 10.15 0.90
C SER A 99 -16.41 11.17 -0.18
N ASN A 100 -15.10 11.42 -0.34
CA ASN A 100 -14.56 12.31 -1.38
C ASN A 100 -13.17 11.83 -1.84
N PRO A 101 -13.11 10.95 -2.85
CA PRO A 101 -11.87 10.27 -3.26
C PRO A 101 -10.93 11.15 -4.09
N ASP A 102 -11.39 12.32 -4.56
CA ASP A 102 -10.60 13.20 -5.42
C ASP A 102 -9.81 14.25 -4.61
N PHE A 103 -10.01 14.29 -3.29
CA PHE A 103 -9.34 15.27 -2.44
C PHE A 103 -7.98 14.79 -1.95
N TYR A 104 -6.92 15.17 -2.68
CA TYR A 104 -5.55 14.71 -2.47
C TYR A 104 -5.02 14.88 -1.03
N CYS A 105 -5.47 15.90 -0.29
CA CYS A 105 -5.03 16.14 1.08
C CYS A 105 -5.39 14.98 2.02
N PHE A 106 -6.47 14.24 1.77
CA PHE A 106 -6.83 13.09 2.61
C PHE A 106 -5.81 11.97 2.51
N TYR A 107 -5.29 11.73 1.30
CA TYR A 107 -4.23 10.76 1.08
C TYR A 107 -2.92 11.23 1.73
N ASN A 108 -2.57 12.52 1.64
CA ASN A 108 -1.40 13.02 2.37
C ASN A 108 -1.51 12.75 3.88
N SER A 109 -2.64 13.08 4.49
CA SER A 109 -2.82 12.88 5.94
C SER A 109 -2.85 11.40 6.33
N LEU A 110 -3.46 10.54 5.51
CA LEU A 110 -3.40 9.08 5.69
C LEU A 110 -1.97 8.55 5.53
N GLY A 111 -1.22 9.04 4.55
CA GLY A 111 0.19 8.72 4.34
C GLY A 111 1.04 9.08 5.55
N CYS A 112 0.84 10.27 6.12
CA CYS A 112 1.49 10.69 7.36
C CYS A 112 1.12 9.78 8.53
N CYS A 113 -0.13 9.33 8.60
CA CYS A 113 -0.58 8.41 9.65
C CYS A 113 0.10 7.04 9.51
N PHE A 114 0.22 6.50 8.29
CA PHE A 114 0.96 5.27 8.05
C PHE A 114 2.45 5.42 8.32
N PHE A 115 3.03 6.57 8.00
CA PHE A 115 4.43 6.88 8.32
C PHE A 115 4.70 6.85 9.82
N GLN A 116 3.84 7.48 10.62
CA GLN A 116 3.90 7.41 12.09
C GLN A 116 3.72 5.99 12.61
N ASN A 117 2.88 5.19 11.95
CA ASN A 117 2.70 3.77 12.25
C ASN A 117 3.84 2.88 11.70
N LYS A 118 4.95 3.47 11.24
CA LYS A 118 6.11 2.78 10.63
C LYS A 118 5.77 1.90 9.43
N ASN A 119 4.61 2.11 8.82
CA ASN A 119 4.20 1.44 7.59
C ASN A 119 4.61 2.31 6.39
N TYR A 120 5.92 2.39 6.17
CA TYR A 120 6.52 3.27 5.15
C TYR A 120 6.02 2.98 3.73
N TYR A 121 5.71 1.71 3.41
CA TYR A 121 5.12 1.36 2.12
C TYR A 121 3.75 1.97 1.92
N LYS A 122 2.83 1.83 2.89
CA LYS A 122 1.51 2.46 2.81
C LYS A 122 1.60 3.99 2.83
N ALA A 123 2.60 4.57 3.49
CA ALA A 123 2.86 6.00 3.46
C ALA A 123 3.23 6.49 2.05
N ILE A 124 4.25 5.88 1.43
CA ILE A 124 4.69 6.18 0.06
C ILE A 124 3.52 6.11 -0.92
N ILE A 125 2.72 5.04 -0.82
CA ILE A 125 1.58 4.82 -1.70
C ILE A 125 0.59 5.98 -1.65
N ASN A 126 0.23 6.42 -0.45
CA ASN A 126 -0.73 7.50 -0.27
C ASN A 126 -0.18 8.85 -0.76
N PHE A 127 1.10 9.13 -0.56
CA PHE A 127 1.73 10.35 -1.13
C PHE A 127 1.78 10.32 -2.66
N LEU A 128 2.00 9.15 -3.27
CA LEU A 128 1.96 9.00 -4.73
C LEU A 128 0.54 9.21 -5.29
N ILE A 129 -0.49 8.68 -4.63
CA ILE A 129 -1.89 8.94 -5.03
C ILE A 129 -2.21 10.44 -4.91
N ALA A 130 -1.75 11.09 -3.83
CA ALA A 130 -1.93 12.53 -3.67
C ALA A 130 -1.26 13.33 -4.81
N LEU A 131 -0.11 12.88 -5.31
CA LEU A 131 0.57 13.47 -6.48
C LEU A 131 -0.12 13.17 -7.80
N GLU A 132 -0.79 12.02 -7.94
CA GLU A 132 -1.60 11.72 -9.11
C GLU A 132 -2.81 12.66 -9.21
N LEU A 133 -3.49 12.89 -8.08
CA LEU A 133 -4.61 13.82 -7.96
C LEU A 133 -4.18 15.28 -8.07
N ASN A 134 -3.03 15.63 -7.49
CA ASN A 134 -2.45 16.96 -7.58
C ASN A 134 -0.93 16.90 -7.77
N SER A 135 -0.52 16.89 -9.04
CA SER A 135 0.88 16.80 -9.47
C SER A 135 1.76 17.98 -9.05
N SER A 136 1.15 19.08 -8.58
CA SER A 136 1.85 20.27 -8.09
C SER A 136 1.94 20.36 -6.56
N SER A 137 1.47 19.36 -5.82
CA SER A 137 1.49 19.42 -4.36
C SER A 137 2.90 19.30 -3.79
N VAL A 138 3.44 20.43 -3.32
CA VAL A 138 4.75 20.49 -2.65
C VAL A 138 4.78 19.59 -1.41
N ASN A 139 3.73 19.64 -0.58
CA ASN A 139 3.64 18.82 0.63
C ASN A 139 3.70 17.32 0.32
N SER A 140 3.01 16.85 -0.72
CA SER A 140 3.07 15.42 -1.10
C SER A 140 4.50 15.00 -1.48
N TYR A 141 5.22 15.86 -2.21
CA TYR A 141 6.63 15.64 -2.54
C TYR A 141 7.52 15.63 -1.29
N GLU A 142 7.33 16.58 -0.37
CA GLU A 142 8.10 16.67 0.87
C GLU A 142 7.87 15.45 1.78
N TYR A 143 6.62 15.02 1.94
CA TYR A 143 6.33 13.83 2.74
C TYR A 143 6.92 12.58 2.12
N LEU A 144 6.80 12.40 0.81
CA LEU A 144 7.41 11.29 0.10
C LEU A 144 8.95 11.30 0.23
N TYR A 145 9.56 12.48 0.12
CA TYR A 145 10.99 12.70 0.35
C TYR A 145 11.39 12.25 1.77
N GLN A 146 10.62 12.63 2.80
CA GLN A 146 10.87 12.24 4.19
C GLN A 146 10.78 10.73 4.40
N VAL A 147 9.82 10.05 3.74
CA VAL A 147 9.71 8.58 3.85
C VAL A 147 10.93 7.91 3.24
N TYR A 148 11.37 8.38 2.07
CA TYR A 148 12.56 7.84 1.43
C TYR A 148 13.82 8.04 2.25
N LEU A 149 13.98 9.20 2.91
CA LEU A 149 15.08 9.39 3.86
C LEU A 149 15.03 8.38 5.02
N GLN A 150 13.84 8.09 5.58
CA GLN A 150 13.69 7.10 6.65
C GLN A 150 14.01 5.67 6.21
N LEU A 151 13.81 5.36 4.92
CA LEU A 151 14.19 4.09 4.32
C LEU A 151 15.70 4.01 3.97
N GLY A 152 16.47 5.07 4.26
CA GLY A 152 17.91 5.12 4.05
C GLY A 152 18.33 5.56 2.64
N LEU A 153 17.42 6.08 1.82
CA LEU A 153 17.77 6.58 0.49
C LEU A 153 18.57 7.88 0.61
N THR A 154 19.59 8.04 -0.24
CA THR A 154 20.38 9.27 -0.24
C THR A 154 19.61 10.43 -0.89
N LYS A 155 19.88 11.67 -0.44
CA LYS A 155 19.31 12.89 -1.03
C LYS A 155 19.44 12.94 -2.55
N LYS A 156 20.61 12.57 -3.08
CA LYS A 156 20.89 12.52 -4.52
C LYS A 156 19.96 11.56 -5.26
N CYS A 157 19.67 10.39 -4.68
CA CYS A 157 18.74 9.42 -5.27
C CYS A 157 17.32 9.97 -5.29
N ILE A 158 16.89 10.60 -4.20
CA ILE A 158 15.56 11.19 -4.11
C ILE A 158 15.38 12.36 -5.10
N ASP A 159 16.38 13.24 -5.22
CA ASP A 159 16.35 14.36 -6.16
C ASP A 159 16.25 13.86 -7.62
N ASN A 160 16.95 12.76 -7.96
CA ASN A 160 16.83 12.12 -9.27
C ASN A 160 15.43 11.55 -9.54
N LEU A 161 14.75 11.01 -8.52
CA LEU A 161 13.36 10.53 -8.65
C LEU A 161 12.41 11.69 -8.97
N PHE A 162 12.54 12.82 -8.27
CA PHE A 162 11.67 13.97 -8.47
C PHE A 162 11.87 14.71 -9.78
N CYS A 163 13.06 14.65 -10.39
CA CYS A 163 13.27 15.15 -11.74
C CYS A 163 12.42 14.43 -12.80
N ARG A 164 12.06 13.16 -12.59
CA ARG A 164 11.26 12.37 -13.54
C ARG A 164 9.76 12.61 -13.43
N PHE A 165 9.25 12.85 -12.21
CA PHE A 165 7.84 13.17 -11.98
C PHE A 165 7.37 14.47 -12.65
N LYS A 166 8.31 15.37 -13.02
CA LYS A 166 8.02 16.64 -13.72
C LYS A 166 7.81 16.50 -15.24
N GLN A 167 7.89 15.30 -15.82
CA GLN A 167 7.74 15.07 -17.27
C GLN A 167 6.26 14.86 -17.66
N PRO A 168 5.68 15.60 -18.64
CA PRO A 168 4.23 15.65 -18.90
C PRO A 168 3.56 14.42 -19.55
N SER A 169 4.31 13.42 -20.02
CA SER A 169 3.86 12.50 -21.08
C SER A 169 2.96 11.33 -20.67
N GLN A 170 2.46 11.24 -19.42
CA GLN A 170 1.70 10.05 -18.96
C GLN A 170 0.26 10.33 -18.47
N LYS A 171 -0.23 11.57 -18.60
CA LYS A 171 -1.44 12.03 -17.88
C LYS A 171 -2.80 11.64 -18.49
N GLN A 172 -2.88 11.07 -19.70
CA GLN A 172 -4.13 11.05 -20.48
C GLN A 172 -4.86 9.70 -20.67
N ALA A 173 -4.36 8.58 -20.13
CA ALA A 173 -4.91 7.25 -20.45
C ALA A 173 -5.79 6.58 -19.38
N LEU A 174 -5.97 7.18 -18.19
CA LEU A 174 -6.49 6.46 -17.02
C LEU A 174 -7.97 6.71 -16.67
N SER A 175 -8.56 7.82 -17.10
CA SER A 175 -9.81 8.33 -16.50
C SER A 175 -11.12 7.75 -17.05
N SER A 176 -11.12 7.04 -18.19
CA SER A 176 -12.36 6.70 -18.90
C SER A 176 -12.92 5.29 -18.70
N ARG A 177 -12.35 4.44 -17.82
CA ARG A 177 -12.67 2.99 -17.79
C ARG A 177 -13.19 2.39 -16.47
N ILE A 178 -13.56 3.21 -15.48
CA ILE A 178 -13.81 2.72 -14.09
C ILE A 178 -15.29 2.42 -13.76
N LYS A 179 -16.28 2.75 -14.61
CA LYS A 179 -17.69 2.48 -14.28
C LYS A 179 -18.21 1.22 -14.96
N GLU A 180 -18.21 0.08 -14.25
CA GLU A 180 -19.33 -0.88 -14.23
C GLU A 180 -19.13 -2.09 -13.29
N LYS A 181 -20.13 -2.25 -12.40
CA LYS A 181 -20.70 -3.47 -11.79
C LYS A 181 -19.89 -4.29 -10.77
N SER A 182 -20.27 -4.11 -9.51
CA SER A 182 -20.18 -5.09 -8.42
C SER A 182 -21.57 -5.66 -8.10
N ALA A 183 -21.69 -6.98 -8.05
CA ALA A 183 -22.74 -7.66 -7.29
C ALA A 183 -22.35 -9.13 -7.01
N ASN A 184 -22.37 -9.45 -5.70
CA ASN A 184 -22.49 -10.75 -5.05
C ASN A 184 -21.44 -11.85 -5.29
N LEU A 185 -20.84 -12.32 -4.19
CA LEU A 185 -20.90 -13.72 -3.79
C LEU A 185 -20.42 -13.90 -2.33
N LYS A 186 -21.30 -14.50 -1.51
CA LYS A 186 -21.02 -15.01 -0.18
C LYS A 186 -20.35 -16.39 -0.29
N GLN A 187 -19.23 -16.54 0.41
CA GLN A 187 -18.68 -17.72 1.10
C GLN A 187 -18.42 -19.04 0.33
N GLU A 188 -17.14 -19.43 0.22
CA GLU A 188 -16.59 -20.69 0.78
C GLU A 188 -15.04 -20.64 0.76
N LEU A 189 -14.41 -20.77 1.94
CA LEU A 189 -12.96 -20.84 2.16
C LEU A 189 -12.60 -22.31 2.44
N SER A 190 -11.86 -22.97 1.53
CA SER A 190 -11.04 -24.18 1.82
C SER A 190 -10.34 -24.71 0.56
N GLN A 191 -9.45 -23.93 -0.06
CA GLN A 191 -8.45 -24.50 -0.97
C GLN A 191 -7.08 -23.99 -0.56
N THR A 192 -6.17 -24.91 -0.26
CA THR A 192 -4.75 -24.65 -0.06
C THR A 192 -4.21 -23.94 -1.30
N LYS A 193 -3.69 -22.72 -1.14
CA LYS A 193 -3.07 -21.96 -2.23
C LYS A 193 -1.54 -22.02 -2.10
N ILE A 194 -0.85 -21.86 -3.23
CA ILE A 194 0.61 -21.78 -3.28
C ILE A 194 1.03 -20.39 -3.75
N PHE A 195 1.68 -19.61 -2.89
CA PHE A 195 2.11 -18.25 -3.22
C PHE A 195 3.63 -18.15 -3.40
N GLY A 196 4.06 -17.87 -4.62
CA GLY A 196 5.42 -17.41 -4.93
C GLY A 196 5.59 -15.97 -4.48
N ILE A 197 6.43 -15.75 -3.47
CA ILE A 197 6.65 -14.45 -2.81
C ILE A 197 8.08 -13.94 -2.95
N GLY A 198 8.89 -14.56 -3.82
CA GLY A 198 10.14 -13.96 -4.26
C GLY A 198 9.89 -12.75 -5.15
N LEU A 199 10.73 -11.72 -5.02
CA LEU A 199 10.65 -10.56 -5.89
C LEU A 199 10.88 -10.95 -7.36
N GLY A 200 10.42 -10.11 -8.29
CA GLY A 200 10.70 -10.29 -9.71
C GLY A 200 12.19 -10.56 -9.96
N LYS A 201 12.48 -11.38 -10.97
CA LYS A 201 13.85 -11.79 -11.38
C LYS A 201 14.60 -12.69 -10.41
N THR A 202 13.96 -13.23 -9.39
CA THR A 202 14.53 -14.28 -8.52
C THR A 202 14.39 -15.70 -9.09
N GLY A 203 13.77 -15.85 -10.26
CA GLY A 203 13.42 -17.15 -10.83
C GLY A 203 11.96 -17.52 -10.61
N THR A 204 11.10 -16.53 -10.41
CA THR A 204 9.63 -16.65 -10.41
C THR A 204 9.18 -17.44 -11.64
N THR A 205 9.51 -17.02 -12.86
CA THR A 205 9.11 -17.76 -14.08
C THR A 205 9.50 -19.26 -14.11
N THR A 206 10.58 -19.66 -13.44
CA THR A 206 10.90 -21.09 -13.25
C THR A 206 9.92 -21.76 -12.30
N LEU A 207 9.64 -21.13 -11.14
CA LEU A 207 8.63 -21.60 -10.20
C LEU A 207 7.26 -21.78 -10.89
N GLY A 208 6.81 -20.82 -11.69
CA GLY A 208 5.50 -20.87 -12.33
C GLY A 208 5.40 -21.94 -13.39
N ALA A 209 6.48 -22.14 -14.16
CA ALA A 209 6.59 -23.28 -15.04
C ALA A 209 6.54 -24.61 -14.25
N CYS A 210 7.20 -24.69 -13.09
CA CYS A 210 7.13 -25.87 -12.25
C CYS A 210 5.70 -26.13 -11.74
N LEU A 211 5.03 -25.10 -11.22
CA LEU A 211 3.66 -25.19 -10.70
C LEU A 211 2.66 -25.62 -11.79
N ASN A 212 2.79 -25.10 -13.01
CA ASN A 212 1.99 -25.55 -14.14
C ASN A 212 2.23 -27.04 -14.45
N ASN A 213 3.48 -27.50 -14.49
CA ASN A 213 3.81 -28.91 -14.73
C ASN A 213 3.31 -29.83 -13.60
N LEU A 214 3.16 -29.32 -12.38
CA LEU A 214 2.57 -30.04 -11.25
C LEU A 214 1.02 -30.01 -11.25
N GLY A 215 0.41 -29.42 -12.28
CA GLY A 215 -1.04 -29.40 -12.49
C GLY A 215 -1.80 -28.32 -11.72
N TYR A 216 -1.12 -27.34 -11.13
CA TYR A 216 -1.82 -26.21 -10.48
C TYR A 216 -2.41 -25.27 -11.53
N LYS A 217 -3.64 -24.80 -11.31
CA LYS A 217 -4.16 -23.67 -12.09
C LYS A 217 -3.41 -22.41 -11.68
N HIS A 218 -2.43 -22.01 -12.50
CA HIS A 218 -1.42 -21.02 -12.10
C HIS A 218 -1.73 -19.60 -12.59
N TYR A 219 -1.49 -18.62 -11.70
CA TYR A 219 -1.53 -17.19 -11.98
C TYR A 219 -0.11 -16.61 -11.97
N GLY A 220 0.44 -16.35 -13.16
CA GLY A 220 1.80 -15.82 -13.32
C GLY A 220 1.87 -14.47 -14.04
N TRP A 221 3.10 -14.00 -14.25
CA TRP A 221 3.41 -12.68 -14.85
C TRP A 221 2.74 -12.41 -16.21
N TYR A 222 2.48 -13.45 -17.02
CA TYR A 222 1.84 -13.30 -18.34
C TYR A 222 0.32 -13.16 -18.27
N SER A 223 -0.29 -13.49 -17.13
CA SER A 223 -1.75 -13.58 -16.94
C SER A 223 -2.39 -12.25 -16.54
N LEU A 224 -2.00 -11.16 -17.22
CA LEU A 224 -2.41 -9.75 -17.13
C LEU A 224 -1.25 -8.86 -16.64
N THR A 225 -0.95 -7.82 -17.41
CA THR A 225 -0.10 -6.67 -17.05
C THR A 225 -0.67 -5.93 -15.82
N ASN A 226 -0.46 -6.47 -14.63
CA ASN A 226 -1.34 -6.29 -13.47
C ASN A 226 -1.08 -5.03 -12.63
N HIS A 227 -0.99 -3.88 -13.28
CA HIS A 227 -1.06 -2.59 -12.62
C HIS A 227 -2.34 -2.45 -11.81
N LYS A 228 -3.45 -3.06 -12.27
CA LYS A 228 -4.74 -3.00 -11.60
C LYS A 228 -4.69 -3.63 -10.21
N LEU A 229 -4.20 -4.86 -10.04
CA LEU A 229 -4.14 -5.49 -8.71
C LEU A 229 -3.13 -4.80 -7.79
N LEU A 230 -2.00 -4.34 -8.33
CA LEU A 230 -1.07 -3.46 -7.61
C LEU A 230 -1.77 -2.19 -7.14
N HIS A 231 -2.58 -1.55 -7.98
CA HIS A 231 -3.41 -0.38 -7.62
C HIS A 231 -4.51 -0.70 -6.62
N GLN A 232 -5.18 -1.85 -6.73
CA GLN A 232 -6.21 -2.25 -5.74
C GLN A 232 -5.59 -2.51 -4.37
N ILE A 233 -4.41 -3.14 -4.32
CA ILE A 233 -3.62 -3.27 -3.09
C ILE A 233 -3.22 -1.90 -2.53
N LYS A 234 -2.89 -0.94 -3.42
CA LYS A 234 -2.59 0.44 -3.02
C LYS A 234 -3.78 1.16 -2.38
N LEU A 235 -5.00 0.82 -2.80
CA LEU A 235 -6.25 1.38 -2.28
C LEU A 235 -6.85 0.58 -1.11
N ASP A 236 -6.12 -0.40 -0.56
CA ASP A 236 -6.61 -1.34 0.46
C ASP A 236 -7.88 -2.11 0.03
N ASN A 237 -8.14 -2.15 -1.29
CA ASN A 237 -9.25 -2.89 -1.87
C ASN A 237 -8.81 -4.33 -2.16
N PHE A 238 -8.93 -5.18 -1.15
CA PHE A 238 -8.58 -6.59 -1.27
C PHE A 238 -9.67 -7.45 -1.89
N ASP A 239 -10.82 -6.90 -2.28
CA ASP A 239 -11.89 -7.69 -2.91
C ASP A 239 -11.47 -8.19 -4.28
N ASP A 240 -10.79 -7.35 -5.07
CA ASP A 240 -10.22 -7.74 -6.36
C ASP A 240 -9.08 -8.76 -6.18
N VAL A 241 -8.25 -8.59 -5.14
CA VAL A 241 -7.20 -9.55 -4.77
C VAL A 241 -7.81 -10.90 -4.42
N HIS A 242 -8.83 -10.90 -3.56
CA HIS A 242 -9.55 -12.11 -3.15
C HIS A 242 -10.23 -12.78 -4.35
N ARG A 243 -10.86 -12.01 -5.23
CA ARG A 243 -11.49 -12.51 -6.45
C ARG A 243 -10.49 -13.24 -7.35
N VAL A 244 -9.31 -12.66 -7.56
CA VAL A 244 -8.25 -13.33 -8.33
C VAL A 244 -7.77 -14.58 -7.61
N VAL A 245 -7.50 -14.51 -6.31
CA VAL A 245 -7.00 -15.67 -5.56
C VAL A 245 -7.98 -16.85 -5.56
N ASN A 246 -9.29 -16.59 -5.57
CA ASN A 246 -10.30 -17.66 -5.64
C ASN A 246 -10.34 -18.36 -7.01
N GLN A 247 -9.80 -17.75 -8.07
CA GLN A 247 -9.84 -18.31 -9.42
C GLN A 247 -8.67 -19.25 -9.74
N TYR A 248 -7.61 -19.23 -8.95
CA TYR A 248 -6.35 -19.94 -9.22
C TYR A 248 -5.85 -20.67 -7.97
N ASP A 249 -4.99 -21.66 -8.16
CA ASP A 249 -4.44 -22.49 -7.08
C ASP A 249 -3.05 -22.03 -6.65
N SER A 250 -2.31 -21.44 -7.59
CA SER A 250 -0.95 -20.98 -7.34
C SER A 250 -0.65 -19.67 -8.03
N PHE A 251 0.30 -18.93 -7.46
CA PHE A 251 0.57 -17.55 -7.81
C PHE A 251 2.07 -17.30 -7.83
N GLU A 252 2.53 -16.39 -8.66
CA GLU A 252 3.90 -15.89 -8.57
C GLU A 252 4.05 -14.46 -9.04
N ASP A 253 5.22 -13.90 -8.74
CA ASP A 253 5.60 -12.55 -9.09
C ASP A 253 4.70 -11.48 -8.43
N TYR A 254 4.77 -10.24 -8.87
CA TYR A 254 3.97 -9.18 -8.27
C TYR A 254 2.46 -9.40 -8.47
N PRO A 255 1.63 -9.09 -7.44
CA PRO A 255 1.96 -8.32 -6.24
C PRO A 255 2.16 -9.15 -4.96
N TRP A 256 2.14 -10.47 -5.03
CA TRP A 256 2.10 -11.36 -3.86
C TRP A 256 3.23 -11.16 -2.83
N PRO A 257 4.49 -10.87 -3.25
CA PRO A 257 5.56 -10.51 -2.33
C PRO A 257 5.23 -9.29 -1.44
N LEU A 258 4.34 -8.40 -1.86
CA LEU A 258 4.02 -7.17 -1.12
C LEU A 258 2.95 -7.39 -0.05
N ILE A 259 2.20 -8.50 -0.12
CA ILE A 259 1.01 -8.75 0.70
C ILE A 259 0.99 -10.13 1.37
N TYR A 260 2.13 -10.83 1.43
CA TYR A 260 2.21 -12.20 1.95
C TYR A 260 1.67 -12.37 3.37
N LYS A 261 1.82 -11.36 4.24
CA LYS A 261 1.26 -11.39 5.61
C LYS A 261 -0.27 -11.40 5.61
N TRP A 262 -0.88 -10.61 4.72
CA TRP A 262 -2.34 -10.59 4.54
C TRP A 262 -2.82 -11.91 3.94
N LEU A 263 -2.09 -12.46 2.96
CA LEU A 263 -2.40 -13.76 2.37
C LEU A 263 -2.33 -14.88 3.40
N ASP A 264 -1.34 -14.88 4.29
CA ASP A 264 -1.18 -15.88 5.36
C ASP A 264 -2.36 -15.83 6.35
N GLN A 265 -2.79 -14.64 6.72
CA GLN A 265 -3.94 -14.43 7.60
C GLN A 265 -5.25 -14.83 6.93
N LYS A 266 -5.44 -14.48 5.65
CA LYS A 266 -6.67 -14.73 4.90
C LYS A 266 -6.82 -16.19 4.47
N TYR A 267 -5.72 -16.86 4.14
CA TYR A 267 -5.67 -18.24 3.66
C TYR A 267 -4.72 -19.09 4.51
N PRO A 268 -5.10 -19.41 5.76
CA PRO A 268 -4.20 -19.98 6.76
C PRO A 268 -3.64 -21.37 6.40
N ASN A 269 -4.22 -22.10 5.47
CA ASN A 269 -3.71 -23.40 5.04
C ASN A 269 -2.75 -23.32 3.84
N SER A 270 -2.47 -22.12 3.34
CA SER A 270 -1.63 -21.91 2.15
C SER A 270 -0.14 -22.05 2.45
N LYS A 271 0.62 -22.38 1.41
CA LYS A 271 2.09 -22.47 1.44
C LYS A 271 2.70 -21.33 0.63
N PHE A 272 3.89 -20.91 1.04
CA PHE A 272 4.62 -19.78 0.49
C PHE A 272 6.00 -20.24 0.01
N ILE A 273 6.43 -19.71 -1.14
CA ILE A 273 7.71 -20.05 -1.74
C ILE A 273 8.48 -18.75 -2.00
N LEU A 274 9.53 -18.52 -1.23
CA LEU A 274 10.46 -17.42 -1.43
C LEU A 274 11.56 -17.86 -2.41
N THR A 275 11.44 -17.43 -3.67
CA THR A 275 12.51 -17.60 -4.65
C THR A 275 13.59 -16.54 -4.45
N MET A 276 14.86 -16.96 -4.47
CA MET A 276 16.03 -16.11 -4.25
C MET A 276 17.11 -16.38 -5.30
N ARG A 277 18.04 -15.42 -5.47
CA ARG A 277 19.31 -15.64 -6.19
C ARG A 277 20.43 -15.95 -5.21
N LYS A 278 21.54 -16.49 -5.74
CA LYS A 278 22.75 -16.82 -4.97
C LYS A 278 23.26 -15.66 -4.11
N CYS A 279 23.14 -14.44 -4.63
CA CYS A 279 23.44 -13.21 -3.91
C CYS A 279 22.60 -12.05 -4.48
N SER A 280 22.50 -10.97 -3.71
CA SER A 280 21.76 -9.76 -4.07
C SER A 280 22.31 -9.09 -5.33
N GLN A 281 23.63 -9.10 -5.57
CA GLN A 281 24.21 -8.58 -6.81
C GLN A 281 23.78 -9.37 -8.05
N THR A 282 23.66 -10.69 -7.96
CA THR A 282 23.17 -11.52 -9.08
C THR A 282 21.70 -11.22 -9.39
N TRP A 283 20.89 -10.98 -8.35
CA TRP A 283 19.52 -10.53 -8.51
C TRP A 283 19.46 -9.13 -9.15
N PHE A 284 20.25 -8.19 -8.67
CA PHE A 284 20.29 -6.82 -9.19
C PHE A 284 20.70 -6.78 -10.67
N LYS A 285 21.74 -7.54 -11.07
CA LYS A 285 22.12 -7.70 -12.48
C LYS A 285 20.98 -8.25 -13.34
N SER A 286 20.18 -9.17 -12.78
CA SER A 286 19.00 -9.71 -13.46
C SER A 286 17.87 -8.67 -13.61
N CYS A 287 17.70 -7.77 -12.64
CA CYS A 287 16.80 -6.63 -12.69
C CYS A 287 17.23 -5.61 -13.76
N LEU A 288 18.51 -5.23 -13.78
CA LEU A 288 19.08 -4.35 -14.81
C LEU A 288 18.85 -4.89 -16.22
N ASN A 289 19.25 -6.14 -16.46
CA ASN A 289 19.10 -6.77 -17.77
C ASN A 289 17.65 -6.87 -18.21
N HIS A 290 16.72 -7.02 -17.27
CA HIS A 290 15.30 -7.05 -17.60
C HIS A 290 14.76 -5.69 -17.99
N TYR A 291 15.15 -4.66 -17.25
CA TYR A 291 14.75 -3.29 -17.50
C TYR A 291 15.12 -2.88 -18.93
N PHE A 292 16.37 -3.12 -19.35
CA PHE A 292 16.83 -2.80 -20.70
C PHE A 292 16.04 -3.50 -21.81
N ARG A 293 15.51 -4.70 -21.56
CA ARG A 293 14.70 -5.44 -22.53
C ARG A 293 13.26 -4.93 -22.66
N LEU A 294 12.74 -4.23 -21.65
CA LEU A 294 11.34 -3.81 -21.57
C LEU A 294 11.11 -2.33 -21.87
N GLN A 295 12.17 -1.51 -21.94
CA GLN A 295 12.10 -0.07 -22.24
C GLN A 295 11.05 0.65 -21.33
N ASP A 296 10.31 1.62 -21.85
CA ASP A 296 9.43 2.53 -21.07
C ASP A 296 8.34 1.84 -20.24
N ARG A 297 7.89 0.63 -20.62
CA ARG A 297 6.85 -0.11 -19.85
C ARG A 297 7.39 -0.70 -18.55
N ALA A 298 8.68 -1.01 -18.46
CA ALA A 298 9.29 -1.48 -17.21
C ALA A 298 9.47 -0.35 -16.19
N ALA A 299 9.72 0.88 -16.65
CA ALA A 299 9.90 2.03 -15.77
C ALA A 299 8.71 2.16 -14.82
N TYR A 300 7.48 2.15 -15.35
CA TYR A 300 6.27 2.30 -14.55
C TYR A 300 6.06 1.17 -13.53
N VAL A 301 6.30 -0.10 -13.86
CA VAL A 301 6.17 -1.21 -12.89
C VAL A 301 7.20 -1.10 -11.77
N TYR A 302 8.45 -0.83 -12.15
CA TYR A 302 9.55 -0.71 -11.21
C TYR A 302 9.38 0.53 -10.32
N ASP A 303 8.85 1.62 -10.87
CA ASP A 303 8.43 2.80 -10.11
C ASP A 303 7.28 2.48 -9.16
N LEU A 304 6.26 1.74 -9.61
CA LEU A 304 5.12 1.38 -8.78
C LEU A 304 5.48 0.52 -7.57
N ILE A 305 6.52 -0.32 -7.69
CA ILE A 305 6.93 -1.32 -6.70
C ILE A 305 8.05 -0.79 -5.81
N TYR A 306 9.12 -0.30 -6.44
CA TYR A 306 10.33 0.11 -5.74
C TYR A 306 10.35 1.61 -5.48
N GLY A 307 9.66 2.42 -6.30
CA GLY A 307 9.73 3.88 -6.22
C GLY A 307 11.08 4.44 -6.62
N LEU A 308 11.93 3.64 -7.28
CA LEU A 308 13.35 3.92 -7.52
C LEU A 308 13.72 4.18 -9.00
N GLY A 309 12.75 4.14 -9.93
CA GLY A 309 13.04 4.32 -11.34
C GLY A 309 14.00 3.28 -11.91
N HIS A 310 14.91 3.76 -12.77
CA HIS A 310 15.84 2.90 -13.50
C HIS A 310 16.90 2.33 -12.53
N PRO A 311 17.08 0.99 -12.44
CA PRO A 311 17.96 0.38 -11.44
C PRO A 311 19.43 0.81 -11.54
N GLN A 312 19.91 1.19 -12.73
CA GLN A 312 21.31 1.61 -12.99
C GLN A 312 21.83 2.73 -12.09
N ASN A 313 20.96 3.61 -11.59
CA ASN A 313 21.36 4.75 -10.77
C ASN A 313 21.06 4.55 -9.28
N CYS A 314 20.51 3.41 -8.89
CA CYS A 314 20.06 3.12 -7.52
C CYS A 314 20.40 1.68 -7.12
N SER A 315 21.63 1.21 -7.39
CA SER A 315 21.99 -0.21 -7.20
C SER A 315 21.83 -0.67 -5.76
N ASP A 316 22.29 0.16 -4.83
CA ASP A 316 22.35 -0.18 -3.41
C ASP A 316 20.95 -0.18 -2.82
N GLU A 317 20.06 0.71 -3.26
CA GLU A 317 18.68 0.78 -2.84
C GLU A 317 17.87 -0.42 -3.31
N TYR A 318 18.06 -0.86 -4.56
CA TYR A 318 17.43 -2.09 -5.06
C TYR A 318 17.92 -3.30 -4.26
N ILE A 319 19.24 -3.41 -4.06
CA ILE A 319 19.85 -4.49 -3.28
C ILE A 319 19.31 -4.50 -1.85
N ASN A 320 19.26 -3.34 -1.19
CA ASN A 320 18.74 -3.18 0.16
C ASN A 320 17.26 -3.55 0.23
N PHE A 321 16.43 -3.12 -0.73
CA PHE A 321 15.02 -3.53 -0.81
C PHE A 321 14.88 -5.05 -0.89
N TYR A 322 15.68 -5.70 -1.73
CA TYR A 322 15.69 -7.15 -1.87
C TYR A 322 16.11 -7.85 -0.59
N GLU A 323 17.18 -7.39 0.05
CA GLU A 323 17.70 -7.96 1.30
C GLU A 323 16.70 -7.80 2.45
N ILE A 324 16.14 -6.60 2.62
CA ILE A 324 15.10 -6.31 3.62
C ILE A 324 13.87 -7.17 3.38
N HIS A 325 13.36 -7.25 2.15
CA HIS A 325 12.18 -8.07 1.83
C HIS A 325 12.41 -9.54 2.22
N ASN A 326 13.53 -10.11 1.78
CA ASN A 326 13.83 -11.52 2.06
C ASN A 326 13.97 -11.76 3.55
N GLN A 327 14.69 -10.89 4.27
CA GLN A 327 14.84 -11.02 5.72
C GLN A 327 13.50 -10.92 6.43
N GLN A 328 12.64 -9.97 6.04
CA GLN A 328 11.30 -9.82 6.62
C GLN A 328 10.40 -11.05 6.38
N VAL A 329 10.48 -11.67 5.20
CA VAL A 329 9.76 -12.91 4.90
C VAL A 329 10.27 -14.04 5.80
N ILE A 330 11.59 -14.20 5.90
CA ILE A 330 12.23 -15.22 6.76
C ILE A 330 11.80 -15.02 8.22
N ASP A 331 11.94 -13.81 8.75
CA ASP A 331 11.60 -13.46 10.13
C ASP A 331 10.11 -13.69 10.41
N TYR A 332 9.23 -13.41 9.45
CA TYR A 332 7.79 -13.60 9.61
C TYR A 332 7.39 -15.08 9.70
N PHE A 333 8.05 -15.96 8.94
CA PHE A 333 7.75 -17.39 8.88
C PHE A 333 8.69 -18.27 9.73
N GLN A 334 9.64 -17.69 10.48
CA GLN A 334 10.62 -18.44 11.28
C GLN A 334 9.97 -19.46 12.23
N ASN A 335 8.77 -19.17 12.75
CA ASN A 335 8.01 -20.03 13.65
C ASN A 335 6.94 -20.88 12.93
N LYS A 336 6.98 -20.95 11.60
CA LYS A 336 6.01 -21.65 10.74
C LYS A 336 6.72 -22.41 9.60
N PRO A 337 7.64 -23.35 9.91
CA PRO A 337 8.51 -23.97 8.91
C PRO A 337 7.75 -24.72 7.79
N ASP A 338 6.57 -25.28 8.10
CA ASP A 338 5.74 -25.99 7.11
C ASP A 338 5.09 -25.07 6.07
N LYS A 339 5.13 -23.75 6.30
CA LYS A 339 4.47 -22.76 5.44
C LYS A 339 5.42 -22.07 4.48
N LEU A 340 6.73 -22.08 4.72
CA LEU A 340 7.70 -21.37 3.88
C LEU A 340 8.74 -22.33 3.31
N LEU A 341 8.87 -22.32 1.98
CA LEU A 341 10.02 -22.89 1.29
C LEU A 341 10.89 -21.79 0.71
N ILE A 342 12.19 -21.87 0.95
CA ILE A 342 13.18 -21.00 0.31
C ILE A 342 13.85 -21.78 -0.83
N ILE A 343 13.81 -21.22 -2.05
CA ILE A 343 14.42 -21.83 -3.23
C ILE A 343 15.43 -20.89 -3.88
N CYS A 344 16.61 -21.41 -4.19
CA CYS A 344 17.57 -20.81 -5.09
C CYS A 344 17.89 -21.75 -6.26
N TRP A 345 17.19 -21.59 -7.39
CA TRP A 345 17.40 -22.40 -8.60
C TRP A 345 18.84 -22.35 -9.10
N GLY A 346 19.46 -21.17 -9.10
CA GLY A 346 20.86 -21.02 -9.48
C GLY A 346 21.81 -21.71 -8.51
N GLY A 347 21.40 -21.88 -7.25
CA GLY A 347 22.15 -22.54 -6.18
C GLY A 347 22.09 -24.07 -6.22
N GLY A 348 21.35 -24.67 -7.16
CA GLY A 348 21.24 -26.12 -7.33
C GLY A 348 19.97 -26.74 -6.76
N ASP A 349 19.05 -25.95 -6.20
CA ASP A 349 17.75 -26.46 -5.77
C ASP A 349 16.96 -27.03 -6.97
N SER A 350 16.35 -28.20 -6.78
CA SER A 350 15.75 -29.03 -7.83
C SER A 350 14.26 -29.29 -7.60
N TRP A 351 13.68 -30.12 -8.48
CA TRP A 351 12.34 -30.69 -8.30
C TRP A 351 12.15 -31.38 -6.95
N ASP A 352 13.16 -32.10 -6.43
CA ASP A 352 13.06 -32.85 -5.17
C ASP A 352 12.66 -31.95 -4.01
N LYS A 353 13.32 -30.79 -3.89
CA LYS A 353 13.06 -29.81 -2.84
C LYS A 353 11.65 -29.22 -2.95
N LEU A 354 11.23 -28.84 -4.16
CA LEU A 354 9.91 -28.28 -4.41
C LEU A 354 8.79 -29.31 -4.16
N CYS A 355 8.93 -30.50 -4.74
CA CYS A 355 7.94 -31.58 -4.66
C CYS A 355 7.81 -32.13 -3.24
N SER A 356 8.90 -32.29 -2.50
CA SER A 356 8.88 -32.68 -1.09
C SER A 356 8.05 -31.69 -0.25
N PHE A 357 8.33 -30.40 -0.39
CA PHE A 357 7.56 -29.36 0.31
C PHE A 357 6.09 -29.33 -0.09
N LEU A 358 5.77 -29.55 -1.37
CA LEU A 358 4.39 -29.53 -1.86
C LEU A 358 3.64 -30.86 -1.68
N GLY A 359 4.31 -31.94 -1.25
CA GLY A 359 3.72 -33.28 -1.18
C GLY A 359 3.35 -33.83 -2.57
N LYS A 360 4.17 -33.55 -3.59
CA LYS A 360 3.97 -33.99 -4.98
C LYS A 360 5.05 -35.00 -5.38
N THR A 361 4.78 -35.79 -6.40
CA THR A 361 5.79 -36.64 -7.05
C THR A 361 6.70 -35.80 -7.93
N VAL A 362 7.98 -36.16 -8.01
CA VAL A 362 8.93 -35.51 -8.92
C VAL A 362 8.57 -35.90 -10.35
N PRO A 363 8.36 -34.94 -11.27
CA PRO A 363 8.04 -35.25 -12.65
C PRO A 363 9.30 -35.66 -13.44
N GLU A 364 9.16 -36.56 -14.40
CA GLU A 364 10.25 -37.01 -15.29
C GLU A 364 10.54 -36.01 -16.43
N ILE A 365 10.66 -34.72 -16.08
CA ILE A 365 10.99 -33.65 -17.02
C ILE A 365 12.16 -32.80 -16.47
N PRO A 366 13.04 -32.27 -17.33
CA PRO A 366 14.08 -31.36 -16.90
C PRO A 366 13.52 -30.12 -16.19
N LEU A 367 14.25 -29.60 -15.21
CA LEU A 367 13.82 -28.40 -14.49
C LEU A 367 13.74 -27.21 -15.47
N PRO A 368 12.61 -26.48 -15.53
CA PRO A 368 12.41 -25.39 -16.49
C PRO A 368 13.47 -24.29 -16.41
N HIS A 369 13.85 -23.76 -17.56
CA HIS A 369 14.75 -22.59 -17.73
C HIS A 369 16.19 -22.72 -17.21
N LEU A 370 16.63 -23.90 -16.73
CA LEU A 370 18.00 -24.09 -16.23
C LEU A 370 19.08 -23.96 -17.32
N MET A 371 18.73 -24.17 -18.59
CA MET A 371 19.68 -24.10 -19.72
C MET A 371 19.93 -22.69 -20.28
N LYS A 372 19.16 -21.66 -19.88
CA LYS A 372 19.31 -20.29 -20.41
C LYS A 372 20.50 -19.49 -19.81
N SER A 373 21.29 -20.08 -18.90
CA SER A 373 22.43 -19.41 -18.26
C SER A 373 23.80 -19.88 -18.74
N LYS A 374 23.90 -20.84 -19.67
CA LYS A 374 25.18 -21.36 -20.19
C LYS A 374 25.68 -20.67 -21.48
N THR A 375 24.88 -19.79 -22.07
CA THR A 375 25.24 -19.02 -23.26
C THR A 375 25.02 -17.54 -22.98
N ASN A 376 25.99 -16.89 -22.34
CA ASN A 376 26.27 -15.46 -22.40
C ASN A 376 27.55 -15.14 -21.65
#